data_AF-X1V6G7-F1
#
_entry.id   AF-X1V6G7-F1
#
_cell.length_a   1.000
_cell.length_b   1.000
_cell.length_c   1.000
_cell.angle_alpha   90.00
_cell.angle_beta   90.00
_cell.angle_gamma   90.00
#
_symmetry.space_group_name_H-M   'P 1'
#
loop_
_entity.id
_entity.type
_entity.pdbx_description
1 polymer ?
#
loop_
_entity_poly.entity_id
_entity_poly.type
_entity_poly.pdbx_seq_one_letter_code
_entity_poly.pdbx_strand_id
1 'polypeptide(L)'
;MDGENEAADSICESILTPPLIPGKKVVVVRNSRFFHSKTTLPILIKKIVKNLGDNPFEAAKAFVSFLKMVGWTLQDLREGGWKKISDDDWNEIVGSDGGEEREEWLPKMIDFCASRGIDVGQSQEDAQALVNVLTGGFPECNCLILTADYSVDRRKKLFKTISDIGVILGFSQVKSVKRQKKLLQETAQELLAESGKKLPAEAFLALERKTGFNFRKFRGALEKL
;
A
#
# COMPACT_ATOMS: atom_id res chain seq x y z
N MET A 1 2.70 12.06 -4.89
CA MET A 1 1.90 12.32 -3.68
C MET A 1 2.03 11.12 -2.76
N ASP A 2 2.01 11.35 -1.45
CA ASP A 2 2.11 10.30 -0.44
C ASP A 2 0.70 9.87 -0.01
N GLY A 3 0.19 8.79 -0.61
CA GLY A 3 -1.16 8.29 -0.43
C GLY A 3 -1.50 7.71 0.94
N GLU A 4 -0.52 7.57 1.83
CA GLU A 4 -0.81 7.26 3.24
C GLU A 4 -1.35 8.50 3.97
N ASN A 5 -0.92 9.69 3.56
CA ASN A 5 -1.20 10.95 4.26
C ASN A 5 -2.10 11.90 3.46
N GLU A 6 -2.04 11.84 2.14
CA GLU A 6 -2.78 12.73 1.24
C GLU A 6 -4.30 12.65 1.46
N ALA A 7 -4.94 13.83 1.54
CA ALA A 7 -6.39 13.93 1.51
C ALA A 7 -6.91 13.64 0.11
N ALA A 8 -8.10 13.06 0.01
CA ALA A 8 -8.70 12.78 -1.29
C ALA A 8 -8.98 14.04 -2.11
N ASP A 9 -9.38 15.12 -1.46
CA ASP A 9 -9.65 16.41 -2.12
C ASP A 9 -8.41 16.97 -2.79
N SER A 10 -7.24 16.91 -2.14
CA SER A 10 -5.95 17.31 -2.74
C SER A 10 -5.62 16.49 -4.00
N ILE A 11 -5.89 15.18 -3.98
CA ILE A 11 -5.72 14.32 -5.16
C ILE A 11 -6.70 14.73 -6.26
N CYS A 12 -7.95 15.02 -5.90
CA CYS A 12 -9.00 15.47 -6.81
C CYS A 12 -8.66 16.81 -7.48
N GLU A 13 -8.25 17.80 -6.69
CA GLU A 13 -7.79 19.10 -7.21
C GLU A 13 -6.62 18.94 -8.16
N SER A 14 -5.63 18.13 -7.78
CA SER A 14 -4.46 17.85 -8.61
C SER A 14 -4.83 17.20 -9.93
N ILE A 15 -5.71 16.18 -9.94
CA ILE A 15 -6.10 15.49 -11.18
C ILE A 15 -7.08 16.30 -12.05
N LEU A 16 -7.89 17.16 -11.47
CA LEU A 16 -8.80 18.03 -12.22
C LEU A 16 -8.09 19.22 -12.85
N THR A 17 -7.00 19.70 -12.24
CA THR A 17 -6.24 20.84 -12.75
C THR A 17 -5.53 20.50 -14.07
N PRO A 18 -5.85 21.18 -15.19
CA PRO A 18 -5.17 20.99 -16.47
C PRO A 18 -3.66 21.30 -16.36
N PRO A 19 -2.80 20.67 -17.18
CA PRO A 19 -1.38 20.98 -17.16
C PRO A 19 -1.12 22.38 -17.72
N LEU A 20 -0.19 23.09 -17.09
CA LEU A 20 0.27 24.40 -17.59
C LEU A 20 1.04 24.29 -18.91
N ILE A 21 1.72 23.15 -19.11
CA ILE A 21 2.49 22.85 -20.32
C ILE A 21 1.70 21.83 -21.15
N PRO A 22 1.52 22.04 -22.47
CA PRO A 22 0.88 21.06 -23.34
C PRO A 22 1.55 19.69 -23.23
N GLY A 23 0.76 18.65 -22.97
CA GLY A 23 1.25 17.30 -22.80
C GLY A 23 0.41 16.48 -21.84
N LYS A 24 0.88 15.26 -21.53
CA LYS A 24 0.24 14.38 -20.56
C LYS A 24 0.69 14.72 -19.14
N LYS A 25 -0.25 14.91 -18.23
CA LYS A 25 0.00 15.04 -16.79
C LYS A 25 -0.26 13.71 -16.10
N VAL A 26 0.66 13.25 -15.27
CA VAL A 26 0.49 12.03 -14.49
C VAL A 26 0.52 12.38 -13.00
N VAL A 27 -0.56 12.10 -12.30
CA VAL A 27 -0.66 12.19 -10.84
C VAL A 27 -0.41 10.80 -10.28
N VAL A 28 0.73 10.62 -9.60
CA VAL A 28 1.08 9.35 -8.94
C VAL A 28 0.90 9.49 -7.44
N VAL A 29 -0.01 8.69 -6.89
CA VAL A 29 -0.27 8.58 -5.45
C VAL A 29 0.25 7.23 -4.98
N ARG A 30 1.33 7.26 -4.20
CA ARG A 30 1.98 6.04 -3.73
C ARG A 30 1.35 5.57 -2.43
N ASN A 31 1.22 4.27 -2.22
CA ASN A 31 0.81 3.67 -0.94
C ASN A 31 -0.56 4.18 -0.46
N SER A 32 -1.50 4.20 -1.39
CA SER A 32 -2.84 4.75 -1.23
C SER A 32 -3.64 4.00 -0.17
N ARG A 33 -3.91 4.68 0.96
CA ARG A 33 -4.70 4.12 2.08
C ARG A 33 -6.14 3.76 1.71
N PHE A 34 -6.66 4.35 0.63
CA PHE A 34 -8.05 4.14 0.18
C PHE A 34 -8.39 2.67 -0.07
N PHE A 35 -7.38 1.84 -0.38
CA PHE A 35 -7.54 0.42 -0.68
C PHE A 35 -7.31 -0.51 0.51
N HIS A 36 -6.90 0.00 1.67
CA HIS A 36 -6.56 -0.86 2.81
C HIS A 36 -7.78 -1.65 3.31
N SER A 37 -7.54 -2.91 3.71
CA SER A 37 -8.49 -3.82 4.34
C SER A 37 -8.07 -4.12 5.78
N LYS A 38 -8.97 -4.68 6.60
CA LYS A 38 -8.65 -5.14 7.97
C LYS A 38 -7.45 -6.09 8.03
N THR A 39 -7.16 -6.83 6.95
CA THR A 39 -5.97 -7.70 6.88
C THR A 39 -4.64 -6.93 6.88
N THR A 40 -4.66 -5.61 6.70
CA THR A 40 -3.49 -4.74 6.77
C THR A 40 -3.16 -4.32 8.22
N LEU A 41 -4.07 -4.53 9.18
CA LEU A 41 -3.90 -4.11 10.59
C LEU A 41 -2.61 -4.66 11.25
N PRO A 42 -2.27 -5.96 11.15
CA PRO A 42 -1.02 -6.48 11.71
C PRO A 42 0.23 -5.79 11.14
N ILE A 43 0.18 -5.42 9.86
CA ILE A 43 1.31 -4.77 9.19
C ILE A 43 1.46 -3.32 9.68
N LEU A 44 0.36 -2.61 9.90
CA LEU A 44 0.38 -1.28 10.50
C LEU A 44 0.98 -1.32 11.91
N ILE A 45 0.60 -2.30 12.73
CA ILE A 45 1.17 -2.45 14.08
C ILE A 45 2.68 -2.70 14.04
N LYS A 46 3.13 -3.62 13.18
CA LYS A 46 4.58 -3.85 12.99
C LYS A 46 5.30 -2.57 12.55
N LYS A 47 4.67 -1.72 11.72
CA LYS A 47 5.19 -0.41 11.31
C LYS A 47 5.23 0.58 12.49
N ILE A 48 4.21 0.61 13.34
CA ILE A 48 4.16 1.47 14.54
C ILE A 48 5.30 1.10 15.48
N VAL A 49 5.36 -0.17 15.91
CA VAL A 49 6.35 -0.67 16.87
C VAL A 49 7.77 -0.42 16.36
N LYS A 50 8.03 -0.73 15.08
CA LYS A 50 9.35 -0.54 14.46
C LYS A 50 9.80 0.93 14.46
N ASN A 51 8.90 1.88 14.22
CA ASN A 51 9.25 3.29 14.07
C ASN A 51 9.12 4.10 15.36
N LEU A 52 8.52 3.54 16.42
CA LEU A 52 8.21 4.29 17.64
C LEU A 52 9.43 4.96 18.29
N GLY A 53 10.59 4.29 18.26
CA GLY A 53 11.85 4.83 18.79
C GLY A 53 12.55 5.78 17.82
N ASP A 54 12.83 5.31 16.60
CA ASP A 54 13.69 6.04 15.65
C ASP A 54 12.96 7.17 14.91
N ASN A 55 11.65 7.00 14.63
CA ASN A 55 10.86 7.94 13.87
C ASN A 55 9.39 7.96 14.35
N PRO A 56 9.10 8.60 15.50
CA PRO A 56 7.79 8.55 16.12
C PRO A 56 6.68 9.24 15.30
N PHE A 57 7.04 10.14 14.38
CA PHE A 57 6.07 10.72 13.43
C PHE A 57 5.59 9.70 12.39
N GLU A 58 6.46 8.84 11.87
CA GLU A 58 6.06 7.75 10.99
C GLU A 58 5.24 6.69 11.72
N ALA A 59 5.56 6.42 12.99
CA ALA A 59 4.73 5.60 13.86
C ALA A 59 3.32 6.21 14.04
N ALA A 60 3.24 7.53 14.29
CA ALA A 60 1.97 8.24 14.44
C ALA A 60 1.09 8.17 13.19
N LYS A 61 1.66 8.31 11.99
CA LYS A 61 0.93 8.17 10.72
C LYS A 61 0.32 6.77 10.55
N ALA A 62 1.10 5.74 10.86
CA ALA A 62 0.62 4.36 10.84
C ALA A 62 -0.47 4.12 11.89
N PHE A 63 -0.33 4.72 13.07
CA PHE A 63 -1.33 4.65 14.13
C PHE A 63 -2.64 5.36 13.78
N VAL A 64 -2.59 6.56 13.20
CA VAL A 64 -3.79 7.25 12.68
C VAL A 64 -4.50 6.41 11.63
N SER A 65 -3.74 5.76 10.73
CA SER A 65 -4.30 4.85 9.73
C SER A 65 -4.96 3.61 10.35
N PHE A 66 -4.37 3.07 11.41
CA PHE A 66 -4.92 1.97 12.20
C PHE A 66 -6.26 2.38 12.83
N LEU A 67 -6.30 3.52 13.53
CA LEU A 67 -7.49 4.05 14.19
C LEU A 67 -8.65 4.26 13.21
N LYS A 68 -8.38 4.88 12.05
CA LYS A 68 -9.38 5.05 10.98
C LYS A 68 -9.97 3.72 10.49
N MET A 69 -9.18 2.65 10.46
CA MET A 69 -9.61 1.35 9.94
C MET A 69 -10.45 0.56 10.93
N VAL A 70 -10.16 0.69 12.23
CA VAL A 70 -10.95 0.07 13.31
C VAL A 70 -12.13 0.93 13.73
N GLY A 71 -12.18 2.19 13.28
CA GLY A 71 -13.26 3.13 13.58
C GLY A 71 -13.13 3.80 14.94
N TRP A 72 -11.92 3.86 15.50
CA TRP A 72 -11.63 4.55 16.76
C TRP A 72 -11.04 5.92 16.52
N THR A 73 -11.21 6.78 17.52
CA THR A 73 -10.56 8.08 17.64
C THR A 73 -9.45 8.01 18.69
N LEU A 74 -8.60 9.03 18.76
CA LEU A 74 -7.62 9.11 19.82
C LEU A 74 -8.31 9.23 21.20
N GLN A 75 -9.44 9.95 21.28
CA GLN A 75 -10.18 10.16 22.53
C GLN A 75 -10.71 8.86 23.12
N ASP A 76 -11.16 7.91 22.28
CA ASP A 76 -11.65 6.61 22.73
C ASP A 76 -10.60 5.81 23.51
N LEU A 77 -9.31 6.09 23.24
CA LEU A 77 -8.18 5.38 23.85
C LEU A 77 -7.54 6.13 25.00
N ARG A 78 -7.77 7.44 25.15
CA ARG A 78 -7.20 8.26 26.22
C ARG A 78 -7.77 7.89 27.59
N GLU A 79 -7.10 8.36 28.65
CA GLU A 79 -7.53 8.18 30.04
C GLU A 79 -7.76 6.70 30.42
N GLY A 80 -6.96 5.80 29.82
CA GLY A 80 -7.07 4.37 30.04
C GLY A 80 -8.21 3.70 29.28
N GLY A 81 -8.86 4.38 28.33
CA GLY A 81 -9.86 3.78 27.43
C GLY A 81 -9.33 2.55 26.71
N TRP A 82 -8.05 2.57 26.30
CA TRP A 82 -7.39 1.42 25.68
C TRP A 82 -7.31 0.17 26.59
N LYS A 83 -7.29 0.35 27.93
CA LYS A 83 -7.27 -0.78 28.90
C LYS A 83 -8.62 -1.47 29.04
N LYS A 84 -9.70 -0.86 28.56
CA LYS A 84 -11.05 -1.43 28.60
C LYS A 84 -11.29 -2.43 27.47
N ILE A 85 -10.42 -2.47 26.48
CA ILE A 85 -10.50 -3.41 25.35
C ILE A 85 -9.89 -4.73 25.83
N SER A 86 -10.70 -5.79 25.90
CA SER A 86 -10.21 -7.11 26.30
C SER A 86 -9.23 -7.67 25.27
N ASP A 87 -8.42 -8.64 25.67
CA ASP A 87 -7.50 -9.30 24.73
C ASP A 87 -8.25 -10.04 23.62
N ASP A 88 -9.42 -10.59 23.93
CA ASP A 88 -10.28 -11.25 22.95
C ASP A 88 -10.83 -10.25 21.93
N ASP A 89 -11.35 -9.10 22.38
CA ASP A 89 -11.84 -8.03 21.48
C ASP A 89 -10.71 -7.49 20.60
N TRP A 90 -9.51 -7.32 21.18
CA TRP A 90 -8.34 -6.89 20.43
C TRP A 90 -7.95 -7.90 19.36
N ASN A 91 -7.90 -9.19 19.72
CA ASN A 91 -7.55 -10.26 18.80
C ASN A 91 -8.59 -10.44 17.69
N GLU A 92 -9.88 -10.19 17.97
CA GLU A 92 -10.92 -10.19 16.94
C GLU A 92 -10.70 -9.07 15.91
N ILE A 93 -10.26 -7.89 16.37
CA ILE A 93 -10.05 -6.72 15.51
C ILE A 93 -8.79 -6.87 14.67
N VAL A 94 -7.67 -7.23 15.30
CA VAL A 94 -6.34 -7.14 14.70
C VAL A 94 -5.83 -8.51 14.23
N GLY A 95 -6.37 -9.60 14.76
CA GLY A 95 -5.83 -10.95 14.60
C GLY A 95 -4.75 -11.26 15.64
N SER A 96 -4.54 -12.56 15.89
CA SER A 96 -3.63 -13.06 16.94
C SER A 96 -2.17 -12.63 16.82
N ASP A 97 -1.72 -12.22 15.63
CA ASP A 97 -0.35 -11.76 15.33
C ASP A 97 -0.17 -10.23 15.53
N GLY A 98 -1.22 -9.54 16.02
CA GLY A 98 -1.26 -8.08 16.18
C GLY A 98 -1.32 -7.58 17.62
N GLY A 99 -1.17 -8.48 18.61
CA GLY A 99 -1.26 -8.15 20.03
C GLY A 99 0.08 -8.08 20.78
N GLU A 100 1.20 -8.44 20.13
CA GLU A 100 2.51 -8.46 20.79
C GLU A 100 2.86 -7.08 21.36
N GLU A 101 3.23 -7.06 22.65
CA GLU A 101 3.69 -5.88 23.37
C GLU A 101 2.71 -4.68 23.36
N ARG A 102 1.40 -4.92 23.15
CA ARG A 102 0.35 -3.87 23.12
C ARG A 102 0.48 -2.91 24.30
N GLU A 103 0.63 -3.45 25.50
CA GLU A 103 0.71 -2.66 26.73
C GLU A 103 1.95 -1.77 26.79
N GLU A 104 2.99 -2.08 26.01
CA GLU A 104 4.24 -1.32 25.98
C GLU A 104 4.24 -0.21 24.94
N TRP A 105 3.73 -0.47 23.73
CA TRP A 105 3.78 0.49 22.63
C TRP A 105 2.55 1.40 22.56
N LEU A 106 1.36 0.89 22.88
CA LEU A 106 0.10 1.61 22.70
C LEU A 106 0.01 2.88 23.58
N PRO A 107 0.37 2.84 24.88
CA PRO A 107 0.32 4.03 25.73
C PRO A 107 1.29 5.12 25.25
N LYS A 108 2.52 4.72 24.89
CA LYS A 108 3.55 5.63 24.35
C LYS A 108 3.07 6.33 23.08
N MET A 109 2.36 5.60 22.22
CA MET A 109 1.82 6.16 20.98
C MET A 109 0.66 7.11 21.24
N ILE A 110 -0.25 6.77 22.17
CA ILE A 110 -1.36 7.64 22.58
C ILE A 110 -0.80 8.95 23.16
N ASP A 111 0.18 8.88 24.06
CA ASP A 111 0.81 10.04 24.69
C ASP A 111 1.55 10.91 23.67
N PHE A 112 2.28 10.29 22.73
CA PHE A 112 2.94 11.03 21.65
C PHE A 112 1.92 11.76 20.77
N CYS A 113 0.85 11.10 20.33
CA CYS A 113 -0.18 11.75 19.52
C CYS A 113 -0.87 12.89 20.29
N ALA A 114 -1.21 12.66 21.56
CA ALA A 114 -1.87 13.65 22.40
C ALA A 114 -0.99 14.89 22.63
N SER A 115 0.29 14.70 22.98
CA SER A 115 1.24 15.80 23.19
C SER A 115 1.54 16.62 21.93
N ARG A 116 1.38 16.02 20.76
CA ARG A 116 1.59 16.67 19.45
C ARG A 116 0.30 17.20 18.82
N GLY A 117 -0.86 17.02 19.44
CA GLY A 117 -2.15 17.40 18.87
C GLY A 117 -2.51 16.64 17.59
N ILE A 118 -1.96 15.43 17.41
CA ILE A 118 -2.26 14.56 16.27
C ILE A 118 -3.57 13.83 16.60
N ASP A 119 -4.68 14.31 16.06
CA ASP A 119 -5.98 13.64 16.20
C ASP A 119 -6.45 13.07 14.85
N VAL A 120 -7.19 11.97 14.94
CA VAL A 120 -7.84 11.35 13.80
C VAL A 120 -9.08 12.18 13.48
N GLY A 121 -8.95 13.16 12.59
CA GLY A 121 -10.12 13.79 11.99
C GLY A 121 -11.03 12.71 11.40
N GLN A 122 -12.33 12.77 11.72
CA GLN A 122 -13.33 11.90 11.13
C GLN A 122 -13.32 12.12 9.62
N SER A 123 -12.79 11.17 8.87
CA SER A 123 -13.01 11.14 7.42
C SER A 123 -13.53 9.77 7.04
N GLN A 124 -14.83 9.59 7.28
CA GLN A 124 -15.59 8.50 6.67
C GLN A 124 -15.87 8.78 5.18
N GLU A 125 -15.66 10.01 4.70
CA GLU A 125 -15.97 10.41 3.32
C GLU A 125 -14.75 10.51 2.37
N ASP A 126 -13.52 10.30 2.87
CA ASP A 126 -12.28 10.47 2.10
C ASP A 126 -12.36 9.82 0.70
N ALA A 127 -12.77 8.56 0.57
CA ALA A 127 -12.74 7.91 -0.75
C ALA A 127 -13.89 8.32 -1.69
N GLN A 128 -14.96 8.96 -1.20
CA GLN A 128 -16.15 9.25 -2.01
C GLN A 128 -15.91 10.41 -2.99
N ALA A 129 -15.12 11.42 -2.59
CA ALA A 129 -14.69 12.49 -3.49
C ALA A 129 -13.93 11.94 -4.71
N LEU A 130 -12.99 11.02 -4.47
CA LEU A 130 -12.26 10.33 -5.54
C LEU A 130 -13.19 9.53 -6.46
N VAL A 131 -14.15 8.80 -5.89
CA VAL A 131 -15.15 8.08 -6.69
C VAL A 131 -15.91 9.04 -7.60
N ASN A 132 -16.37 10.18 -7.06
CA ASN A 132 -17.13 11.16 -7.83
C ASN A 132 -16.32 11.71 -9.01
N VAL A 133 -15.07 12.10 -8.79
CA VAL A 133 -14.17 12.60 -9.84
C VAL A 133 -13.90 11.54 -10.90
N LEU A 134 -13.65 10.29 -10.48
CA LEU A 134 -13.45 9.18 -11.40
C LEU A 134 -14.69 8.93 -12.28
N THR A 135 -15.89 8.97 -11.70
CA THR A 135 -17.14 8.78 -12.47
C THR A 135 -17.53 9.97 -13.32
N GLY A 136 -17.24 11.20 -12.87
CA GLY A 136 -17.52 12.44 -13.59
C GLY A 136 -16.52 12.74 -14.70
N GLY A 137 -15.36 12.09 -14.66
CA GLY A 137 -14.25 12.33 -15.58
C GLY A 137 -13.34 13.47 -15.12
N PHE A 138 -12.16 13.52 -15.73
CA PHE A 138 -11.16 14.57 -15.57
C PHE A 138 -10.50 14.81 -16.94
N PRO A 139 -9.72 15.89 -17.14
CA PRO A 139 -9.16 16.22 -18.45
C PRO A 139 -8.43 15.04 -19.11
N GLU A 140 -8.66 14.79 -20.40
CA GLU A 140 -8.13 13.62 -21.14
C GLU A 140 -6.59 13.54 -21.16
N CYS A 141 -5.92 14.68 -21.01
CA CYS A 141 -4.47 14.76 -20.92
C CYS A 141 -3.94 14.35 -19.54
N ASN A 142 -4.80 14.19 -18.54
CA ASN A 142 -4.42 13.82 -17.19
C ASN A 142 -4.56 12.28 -17.00
N CYS A 143 -3.73 11.72 -16.12
CA CYS A 143 -3.76 10.29 -15.78
C CYS A 143 -3.49 10.13 -14.28
N LEU A 144 -4.31 9.32 -13.61
CA LEU A 144 -4.16 8.99 -12.20
C LEU A 144 -3.57 7.59 -12.05
N ILE A 145 -2.48 7.47 -11.29
CA ILE A 145 -1.88 6.18 -10.89
C ILE A 145 -1.92 6.09 -9.38
N LEU A 146 -2.58 5.05 -8.87
CA LEU A 146 -2.63 4.73 -7.45
C LEU A 146 -1.86 3.43 -7.20
N THR A 147 -0.88 3.45 -6.31
CA THR A 147 -0.21 2.21 -5.86
C THR A 147 -0.69 1.84 -4.46
N ALA A 148 -0.70 0.55 -4.14
CA ALA A 148 -0.99 0.03 -2.81
C ALA A 148 -0.01 -1.10 -2.50
N ASP A 149 0.69 -1.00 -1.38
CA ASP A 149 1.74 -1.94 -0.98
C ASP A 149 1.21 -3.17 -0.23
N TYR A 150 -0.07 -3.14 0.16
CA TYR A 150 -0.70 -4.16 1.01
C TYR A 150 -1.92 -4.79 0.34
N SER A 151 -2.51 -5.77 1.02
CA SER A 151 -3.78 -6.37 0.62
C SER A 151 -4.85 -5.31 0.36
N VAL A 152 -5.37 -5.32 -0.87
CA VAL A 152 -6.40 -4.41 -1.34
C VAL A 152 -7.79 -4.99 -1.06
N ASP A 153 -8.66 -4.21 -0.40
CA ASP A 153 -10.08 -4.56 -0.26
C ASP A 153 -10.84 -4.31 -1.57
N ARG A 154 -11.05 -5.39 -2.34
CA ARG A 154 -11.76 -5.33 -3.62
C ARG A 154 -13.26 -5.02 -3.51
N ARG A 155 -13.83 -5.05 -2.30
CA ARG A 155 -15.25 -4.77 -2.08
C ARG A 155 -15.54 -3.27 -2.06
N LYS A 156 -14.52 -2.43 -1.83
CA LYS A 156 -14.66 -0.97 -1.76
C LYS A 156 -15.15 -0.38 -3.08
N LYS A 157 -16.01 0.63 -2.97
CA LYS A 157 -16.59 1.34 -4.12
C LYS A 157 -15.51 1.91 -5.05
N LEU A 158 -14.47 2.54 -4.49
CA LEU A 158 -13.34 3.07 -5.27
C LEU A 158 -12.66 1.98 -6.12
N PHE A 159 -12.44 0.79 -5.57
CA PHE A 159 -11.84 -0.32 -6.32
C PHE A 159 -12.73 -0.75 -7.48
N LYS A 160 -14.04 -0.90 -7.23
CA LYS A 160 -15.02 -1.25 -8.27
C LYS A 160 -15.07 -0.19 -9.37
N THR A 161 -15.18 1.09 -9.00
CA THR A 161 -15.17 2.20 -9.95
C THR A 161 -13.92 2.18 -10.85
N ILE A 162 -12.72 1.98 -10.28
CA ILE A 162 -11.49 1.88 -11.08
C ILE A 162 -11.49 0.63 -11.97
N SER A 163 -12.05 -0.48 -11.50
CA SER A 163 -12.18 -1.71 -12.29
C SER A 163 -13.09 -1.52 -13.51
N ASP A 164 -14.08 -0.63 -13.40
CA ASP A 164 -15.07 -0.39 -14.45
C ASP A 164 -14.52 0.57 -15.52
N ILE A 165 -13.77 1.61 -15.12
CA ILE A 165 -13.34 2.69 -16.04
C ILE A 165 -11.84 2.70 -16.34
N GLY A 166 -11.05 1.86 -15.67
CA GLY A 166 -9.59 1.93 -15.67
C GLY A 166 -8.92 0.56 -15.75
N VAL A 167 -7.65 0.50 -15.33
CA VAL A 167 -6.82 -0.70 -15.39
C VAL A 167 -6.29 -1.04 -14.00
N ILE A 168 -6.44 -2.31 -13.61
CA ILE A 168 -5.93 -2.83 -12.35
C ILE A 168 -4.80 -3.82 -12.62
N LEU A 169 -3.61 -3.49 -12.13
CA LEU A 169 -2.43 -4.34 -12.22
C LEU A 169 -2.12 -4.95 -10.85
N GLY A 170 -2.27 -6.27 -10.74
CA GLY A 170 -2.00 -7.02 -9.51
C GLY A 170 -0.59 -7.59 -9.50
N PHE A 171 0.23 -7.15 -8.54
CA PHE A 171 1.59 -7.67 -8.33
C PHE A 171 1.63 -8.60 -7.11
N SER A 172 1.16 -9.84 -7.26
CA SER A 172 1.22 -10.83 -6.18
C SER A 172 2.57 -11.54 -6.12
N GLN A 173 3.13 -11.73 -4.92
CA GLN A 173 4.27 -12.62 -4.76
C GLN A 173 3.87 -14.06 -5.11
N VAL A 174 4.56 -14.64 -6.08
CA VAL A 174 4.40 -16.05 -6.43
C VAL A 174 5.04 -16.89 -5.32
N LYS A 175 4.25 -17.52 -4.45
CA LYS A 175 4.75 -18.28 -3.29
C LYS A 175 5.45 -19.60 -3.65
N SER A 176 5.15 -20.17 -4.81
CA SER A 176 5.70 -21.46 -5.23
C SER A 176 6.97 -21.28 -6.06
N VAL A 177 8.07 -21.88 -5.59
CA VAL A 177 9.36 -21.94 -6.29
C VAL A 177 9.21 -22.45 -7.73
N LYS A 178 8.36 -23.46 -7.94
CA LYS A 178 8.09 -24.02 -9.28
C LYS A 178 7.44 -22.98 -10.21
N ARG A 179 6.50 -22.18 -9.70
CA ARG A 179 5.86 -21.11 -10.49
C ARG A 179 6.80 -19.92 -10.70
N GLN A 180 7.62 -19.57 -9.71
CA GLN A 180 8.63 -18.52 -9.85
C GLN A 180 9.64 -18.88 -10.94
N LYS A 181 10.11 -20.13 -10.95
CA LYS A 181 11.02 -20.65 -11.98
C LYS A 181 10.40 -20.62 -13.37
N LYS A 182 9.13 -21.04 -13.50
CA LYS A 182 8.40 -20.98 -14.77
C LYS A 182 8.28 -19.54 -15.29
N LEU A 183 7.92 -18.60 -14.42
CA LEU A 183 7.81 -17.18 -14.77
C LEU A 183 9.15 -16.62 -15.25
N LEU A 184 10.26 -16.93 -14.57
CA LEU A 184 11.60 -16.52 -15.02
C LEU A 184 11.97 -17.11 -16.38
N GLN A 185 11.60 -18.37 -16.66
CA GLN A 185 11.83 -19.00 -17.95
C GLN A 185 11.02 -18.33 -19.07
N GLU A 186 9.73 -18.07 -18.83
CA GLU A 186 8.85 -17.40 -19.79
C GLU A 186 9.37 -15.99 -20.11
N THR A 187 9.72 -15.20 -19.08
CA THR A 187 10.31 -13.88 -19.28
C THR A 187 11.65 -13.92 -20.01
N ALA A 188 12.53 -14.89 -19.70
CA ALA A 188 13.79 -15.04 -20.41
C ALA A 188 13.58 -15.31 -21.89
N GLN A 189 12.59 -16.14 -22.23
CA GLN A 189 12.23 -16.44 -23.60
C GLN A 189 11.66 -15.22 -24.32
N GLU A 190 10.75 -14.48 -23.69
CA GLU A 190 10.19 -13.25 -24.26
C GLU A 190 11.25 -12.19 -24.53
N LEU A 191 12.11 -11.87 -23.55
CA LEU A 191 13.17 -10.86 -23.69
C LEU A 191 14.20 -11.22 -24.76
N LEU A 192 14.55 -12.51 -24.87
CA LEU A 192 15.54 -12.95 -25.86
C LEU A 192 14.91 -13.16 -27.25
N ALA A 193 13.61 -13.40 -27.34
CA ALA A 193 12.90 -13.48 -28.62
C ALA A 193 12.98 -12.15 -29.38
N GLU A 194 12.88 -11.01 -28.69
CA GLU A 194 13.06 -9.67 -29.29
C GLU A 194 14.44 -9.48 -29.94
N SER A 195 15.46 -10.20 -29.47
CA SER A 195 16.84 -10.15 -29.99
C SER A 195 17.24 -11.39 -30.81
N GLY A 196 16.31 -12.32 -31.06
CA GLY A 196 16.56 -13.57 -31.78
C GLY A 196 17.47 -14.58 -31.04
N LYS A 197 17.77 -14.33 -29.76
CA LYS A 197 18.64 -15.17 -28.95
C LYS A 197 17.84 -16.26 -28.25
N LYS A 198 18.52 -17.36 -27.90
CA LYS A 198 17.97 -18.43 -27.07
C LYS A 198 18.89 -18.66 -25.89
N LEU A 199 18.31 -18.87 -24.71
CA LEU A 199 19.06 -19.21 -23.50
C LEU A 199 19.09 -20.74 -23.34
N PRO A 200 20.26 -21.40 -23.44
CA PRO A 200 20.39 -22.81 -23.12
C PRO A 200 20.01 -23.09 -21.67
N ALA A 201 19.50 -24.30 -21.39
CA ALA A 201 19.05 -24.69 -20.06
C ALA A 201 20.13 -24.52 -18.98
N GLU A 202 21.39 -24.82 -19.32
CA GLU A 202 22.55 -24.69 -18.42
C GLU A 202 22.85 -23.23 -18.06
N ALA A 203 22.76 -22.33 -19.04
CA ALA A 203 22.94 -20.89 -18.84
C ALA A 203 21.81 -20.30 -17.98
N PHE A 204 20.57 -20.77 -18.18
CA PHE A 204 19.44 -20.42 -17.31
C PHE A 204 19.69 -20.84 -15.86
N LEU A 205 20.13 -22.09 -15.62
CA LEU A 205 20.43 -22.59 -14.28
C LEU A 205 21.57 -21.80 -13.61
N ALA A 206 22.59 -21.41 -14.38
CA ALA A 206 23.69 -20.59 -13.86
C ALA A 206 23.22 -19.18 -13.46
N LEU A 207 22.34 -18.55 -14.27
CA LEU A 207 21.72 -17.27 -13.95
C LEU A 207 20.81 -17.38 -12.72
N GLU A 208 19.94 -18.38 -12.68
CA GLU A 208 19.05 -18.66 -11.54
C GLU A 208 19.84 -18.80 -10.23
N ARG A 209 20.96 -19.54 -10.24
CA ARG A 209 21.83 -19.68 -9.06
C ARG A 209 22.47 -18.36 -8.62
N LYS A 210 22.84 -17.48 -9.56
CA LYS A 210 23.48 -16.19 -9.26
C LYS A 210 22.50 -15.12 -8.80
N THR A 211 21.29 -15.10 -9.34
CA THR A 211 20.30 -14.03 -9.07
C THR A 211 19.22 -14.45 -8.09
N GLY A 212 19.07 -15.75 -7.84
CA GLY A 212 17.90 -16.32 -7.19
C GLY A 212 16.62 -16.00 -7.96
N PHE A 213 15.49 -15.96 -7.26
CA PHE A 213 14.19 -15.56 -7.81
C PHE A 213 13.98 -14.03 -7.87
N ASN A 214 15.07 -13.24 -7.81
CA ASN A 214 14.99 -11.80 -7.94
C ASN A 214 14.86 -11.41 -9.42
N PHE A 215 13.62 -11.13 -9.83
CA PHE A 215 13.28 -10.80 -11.22
C PHE A 215 14.09 -9.63 -11.80
N ARG A 216 14.34 -8.58 -11.00
CA ARG A 216 15.10 -7.40 -11.43
C ARG A 216 16.56 -7.77 -11.71
N LYS A 217 17.21 -8.52 -10.82
CA LYS A 217 18.59 -8.97 -11.00
C LYS A 217 18.72 -9.93 -12.19
N PHE A 218 17.76 -10.84 -12.34
CA PHE A 218 17.72 -11.79 -13.44
C PHE A 218 17.57 -11.09 -14.80
N ARG A 219 16.60 -10.18 -14.93
CA ARG A 219 16.42 -9.37 -16.15
C ARG A 219 17.64 -8.53 -16.49
N GLY A 220 18.22 -7.81 -15.52
CA GLY A 220 19.41 -6.99 -15.76
C GLY A 220 20.67 -7.81 -16.12
N ALA A 221 20.69 -9.11 -15.81
CA ALA A 221 21.74 -10.01 -16.28
C ALA A 221 21.47 -10.50 -17.71
N LEU A 222 20.20 -10.74 -18.08
CA LEU A 222 19.79 -11.11 -19.44
C LEU A 222 20.01 -9.98 -20.44
N GLU A 223 19.71 -8.73 -20.08
CA GLU A 223 19.90 -7.55 -20.96
C GLU A 223 21.38 -7.30 -21.31
N LYS A 224 22.32 -7.91 -20.59
CA LYS A 224 23.76 -7.82 -20.85
C LYS A 224 24.28 -8.90 -21.82
N LEU A 225 23.44 -9.85 -22.23
CA LEU A 225 23.79 -10.98 -23.10
C LEU A 225 23.47 -10.69 -24.57
#